data_AF-A0A1M4XGZ6-F1
#
_entry.id   AF-A0A1M4XGZ6-F1
#
_cell.length_a   1.000
_cell.length_b   1.000
_cell.length_c   1.000
_cell.angle_alpha   90.00
_cell.angle_beta   90.00
_cell.angle_gamma   90.00
#
_symmetry.space_group_name_H-M   'P 1'
#
loop_
_entity.id
_entity.type
_entity.pdbx_description
1 polymer ?
#
loop_
_entity_poly.entity_id
_entity_poly.type
_entity_poly.pdbx_seq_one_letter_code
_entity_poly.pdbx_strand_id
1 'polypeptide(L)'
;MEIQKNINNIDYQFSISFNNTNDNQHIIGGIEVTRNIDNFRLLENNSEILRSILHKALQERFQKKFYLKSSNVDTGSEFSGVFQKIYSHNENIIEIPVRLETANVVVNVKLQILEDFSECTKLESPPFNFGRVFHTNTPEALEFFEKIVIKGDIDEDQRLPIITYPFENGEKTIETAINIFINEMLDNSYSYNIYETFQCNQFEQQVKYIVMPRQEE
;
A
#
# COMPACT_ATOMS: atom_id res chain seq x y z
N MET A 1 -20.09 -11.23 10.34
CA MET A 1 -20.53 -10.18 9.41
C MET A 1 -20.57 -10.81 8.04
N GLU A 2 -21.51 -10.41 7.20
CA GLU A 2 -21.66 -10.95 5.85
C GLU A 2 -21.20 -9.91 4.83
N ILE A 3 -20.37 -10.31 3.87
CA ILE A 3 -19.93 -9.46 2.76
C ILE A 3 -20.31 -10.12 1.45
N GLN A 4 -20.76 -9.32 0.48
CA GLN A 4 -20.99 -9.75 -0.90
C GLN A 4 -19.98 -9.08 -1.82
N LYS A 5 -19.40 -9.85 -2.74
CA LYS A 5 -18.50 -9.35 -3.79
C LYS A 5 -18.78 -10.05 -5.10
N ASN A 6 -18.79 -9.29 -6.18
CA ASN A 6 -18.77 -9.83 -7.52
C ASN A 6 -17.31 -10.02 -7.95
N ILE A 7 -16.94 -11.23 -8.38
CA ILE A 7 -15.62 -11.55 -8.93
C ILE A 7 -15.85 -12.32 -10.23
N ASN A 8 -15.27 -11.85 -11.34
CA ASN A 8 -15.43 -12.47 -12.67
C ASN A 8 -16.90 -12.73 -13.06
N ASN A 9 -17.79 -11.76 -12.78
CA ASN A 9 -19.24 -11.84 -12.99
C ASN A 9 -19.97 -12.90 -12.15
N ILE A 10 -19.35 -13.39 -11.08
CA ILE A 10 -19.97 -14.33 -10.13
C ILE A 10 -20.10 -13.64 -8.77
N ASP A 11 -21.30 -13.66 -8.20
CA ASP A 11 -21.56 -13.11 -6.87
C ASP A 11 -21.19 -14.11 -5.78
N TYR A 12 -20.16 -13.78 -5.00
CA TYR A 12 -19.72 -14.55 -3.84
C TYR A 12 -20.24 -13.92 -2.55
N GLN A 13 -20.48 -14.75 -1.56
CA GLN A 13 -20.84 -14.34 -0.21
C GLN A 13 -19.81 -14.88 0.78
N PHE A 14 -19.42 -14.05 1.73
CA PHE A 14 -18.40 -14.33 2.72
C PHE A 14 -18.96 -14.10 4.13
N SER A 15 -18.81 -15.09 5.00
CA SER A 15 -19.04 -14.95 6.42
C SER A 15 -17.72 -14.66 7.11
N ILE A 16 -17.68 -13.59 7.91
CA ILE A 16 -16.48 -13.14 8.61
C ILE A 16 -16.76 -13.09 10.11
N SER A 17 -15.81 -13.60 10.90
CA SER A 17 -15.87 -13.62 12.36
C SER A 17 -14.61 -13.01 12.97
N PHE A 18 -14.79 -12.36 14.13
CA PHE A 18 -13.71 -11.78 14.90
C PHE A 18 -13.88 -12.14 16.37
N ASN A 19 -12.82 -12.61 17.00
CA ASN A 19 -12.77 -12.88 18.43
C ASN A 19 -11.55 -12.20 19.05
N ASN A 20 -11.77 -11.37 20.07
CA ASN A 20 -10.66 -10.71 20.76
C ASN A 20 -9.95 -11.71 21.67
N THR A 21 -8.62 -11.67 21.71
CA THR A 21 -7.85 -12.36 22.74
C THR A 21 -7.84 -11.55 24.03
N ASN A 22 -7.60 -12.22 25.15
CA ASN A 22 -7.60 -11.60 26.48
C ASN A 22 -6.51 -10.51 26.67
N ASP A 23 -5.50 -10.48 25.80
CA ASP A 23 -4.35 -9.57 25.89
C ASP A 23 -4.59 -8.19 25.24
N ASN A 24 -5.76 -7.94 24.65
CA ASN A 24 -6.09 -6.72 23.90
C ASN A 24 -5.14 -6.37 22.74
N GLN A 25 -4.13 -7.17 22.47
CA GLN A 25 -3.13 -6.96 21.42
C GLN A 25 -3.43 -7.79 20.19
N HIS A 26 -4.05 -8.96 20.36
CA HIS A 26 -4.40 -9.83 19.25
C HIS A 26 -5.91 -9.93 19.00
N ILE A 27 -6.25 -10.33 17.78
CA ILE A 27 -7.61 -10.62 17.32
C ILE A 27 -7.52 -11.90 16.48
N ILE A 28 -8.38 -12.86 16.76
CA ILE A 28 -8.57 -14.02 15.90
C ILE A 28 -9.61 -13.62 14.85
N GLY A 29 -9.22 -13.65 13.58
CA GLY A 29 -10.10 -13.38 12.45
C GLY A 29 -10.34 -14.66 11.64
N GLY A 30 -11.55 -14.84 11.15
CA GLY A 30 -11.91 -15.94 10.24
C GLY A 30 -12.80 -15.45 9.12
N ILE A 31 -12.65 -16.03 7.93
CA ILE A 31 -13.47 -15.81 6.75
C ILE A 31 -13.78 -17.14 6.06
N GLU A 32 -15.03 -17.32 5.66
CA GLU A 32 -15.52 -18.49 4.94
C GLU A 32 -16.37 -18.05 3.75
N VAL A 33 -16.20 -18.68 2.59
CA VAL A 33 -17.09 -18.50 1.44
C VAL A 33 -18.37 -19.30 1.69
N THR A 34 -19.52 -18.62 1.70
CA THR A 34 -20.83 -19.25 1.97
C THR A 34 -21.67 -19.43 0.71
N ARG A 35 -21.29 -18.80 -0.42
CA ARG A 35 -21.98 -18.93 -1.72
C ARG A 35 -20.98 -19.04 -2.87
N ASN A 36 -21.29 -19.91 -3.84
CA ASN A 36 -20.45 -20.18 -5.02
C ASN A 36 -19.04 -20.74 -4.68
N ILE A 37 -18.97 -21.57 -3.64
CA ILE A 37 -17.73 -22.12 -3.06
C ILE A 37 -16.86 -22.84 -4.12
N ASP A 38 -17.46 -23.71 -4.92
CA ASP A 38 -16.71 -24.50 -5.90
C ASP A 38 -16.07 -23.61 -6.97
N ASN A 39 -16.80 -22.58 -7.44
CA ASN A 39 -16.24 -21.60 -8.37
C ASN A 39 -15.11 -20.77 -7.73
N PHE A 40 -15.22 -20.45 -6.44
CA PHE A 40 -14.20 -19.69 -5.74
C PHE A 40 -12.90 -20.50 -5.60
N ARG A 41 -13.00 -21.80 -5.30
CA ARG A 41 -11.85 -22.69 -5.18
C ARG A 41 -11.02 -22.81 -6.47
N LEU A 42 -11.64 -22.56 -7.63
CA LEU A 42 -10.98 -22.58 -8.94
C LEU A 42 -10.18 -21.30 -9.24
N LEU A 43 -10.29 -20.26 -8.42
CA LEU A 43 -9.50 -19.03 -8.58
C LEU A 43 -8.03 -19.30 -8.20
N GLU A 44 -7.10 -18.81 -9.02
CA GLU A 44 -5.65 -19.02 -8.81
C GLU A 44 -5.14 -18.41 -7.49
N ASN A 45 -5.76 -17.31 -7.02
CA ASN A 45 -5.34 -16.55 -5.83
C ASN A 45 -6.41 -16.54 -4.72
N ASN A 46 -7.11 -17.66 -4.55
CA ASN A 46 -8.25 -17.75 -3.63
C ASN A 46 -7.89 -17.38 -2.17
N SER A 47 -6.73 -17.83 -1.67
CA SER A 47 -6.25 -17.55 -0.31
C SER A 47 -5.91 -16.07 -0.13
N GLU A 48 -5.22 -15.45 -1.09
CA GLU A 48 -4.89 -14.03 -1.08
C GLU A 48 -6.15 -13.16 -1.05
N ILE A 49 -7.19 -13.55 -1.81
CA ILE A 49 -8.48 -12.85 -1.80
C ILE A 49 -9.13 -12.93 -0.42
N LEU A 50 -9.19 -14.12 0.18
CA LEU A 50 -9.76 -14.30 1.53
C LEU A 50 -9.01 -13.47 2.58
N ARG A 51 -7.68 -13.51 2.56
CA ARG A 51 -6.81 -12.73 3.45
C ARG A 51 -7.06 -11.23 3.28
N SER A 52 -7.14 -10.75 2.04
CA SER A 52 -7.36 -9.33 1.72
C SER A 52 -8.72 -8.84 2.24
N ILE A 53 -9.80 -9.60 1.97
CA ILE A 53 -11.14 -9.27 2.48
C ILE A 53 -11.16 -9.25 4.01
N LEU A 54 -10.52 -10.23 4.66
CA LEU A 54 -10.46 -10.32 6.12
C LEU A 54 -9.67 -9.16 6.74
N HIS A 55 -8.52 -8.79 6.16
CA HIS A 55 -7.71 -7.64 6.59
C HIS A 55 -8.50 -6.33 6.47
N LYS A 56 -9.19 -6.12 5.34
CA LYS A 56 -10.04 -4.94 5.14
C LYS A 56 -11.16 -4.89 6.18
N ALA A 57 -11.84 -6.01 6.43
CA ALA A 57 -12.88 -6.09 7.44
C ALA A 57 -12.36 -5.84 8.87
N LEU A 58 -11.13 -6.26 9.20
CA LEU A 58 -10.47 -5.92 10.47
C LEU A 58 -10.24 -4.41 10.59
N GLN A 59 -9.67 -3.79 9.56
CA GLN A 59 -9.40 -2.35 9.55
C GLN A 59 -10.67 -1.52 9.65
N GLU A 60 -11.70 -1.86 8.88
CA GLU A 60 -13.01 -1.19 8.93
C GLU A 60 -13.66 -1.32 10.32
N ARG A 61 -13.60 -2.51 10.93
CA ARG A 61 -14.25 -2.76 12.23
C ARG A 61 -13.53 -2.10 13.40
N PHE A 62 -12.21 -2.14 13.42
CA PHE A 62 -11.43 -1.73 14.59
C PHE A 62 -10.71 -0.39 14.40
N GLN A 63 -10.76 0.21 13.21
CA GLN A 63 -10.07 1.45 12.84
C GLN A 63 -8.58 1.43 13.19
N LYS A 64 -7.98 0.25 13.08
CA LYS A 64 -6.57 -0.02 13.38
C LYS A 64 -6.00 -0.93 12.32
N LYS A 65 -4.69 -0.81 12.08
CA LYS A 65 -3.98 -1.75 11.24
C LYS A 65 -3.64 -3.00 12.05
N PHE A 66 -3.64 -4.14 11.37
CA PHE A 66 -3.27 -5.43 11.95
C PHE A 66 -2.34 -6.18 11.02
N TYR A 67 -1.40 -6.95 11.57
CA TYR A 67 -0.65 -7.92 10.80
C TYR A 67 -1.05 -9.35 11.15
N LEU A 68 -1.01 -10.23 10.16
CA LEU A 68 -1.21 -11.66 10.37
C LEU A 68 0.04 -12.24 11.05
N LYS A 69 -0.12 -12.72 12.28
CA LYS A 69 0.93 -13.36 13.07
C LYS A 69 1.02 -14.85 12.80
N SER A 70 -0.11 -15.51 12.60
CA SER A 70 -0.14 -16.94 12.28
C SER A 70 -1.47 -17.30 11.61
N SER A 71 -1.43 -18.21 10.65
CA SER A 71 -2.64 -18.81 10.07
C SER A 71 -2.99 -20.10 10.82
N ASN A 72 -4.27 -20.26 11.17
CA ASN A 72 -4.80 -21.48 11.78
C ASN A 72 -5.48 -22.39 10.74
N VAL A 73 -6.12 -21.79 9.74
CA VAL A 73 -6.77 -22.48 8.61
C VAL A 73 -6.45 -21.71 7.35
N ASP A 74 -6.03 -22.42 6.30
CA ASP A 74 -5.86 -21.87 4.97
C ASP A 74 -6.27 -22.92 3.96
N THR A 75 -7.52 -22.82 3.51
CA THR A 75 -8.09 -23.67 2.48
C THR A 75 -8.61 -22.77 1.36
N GLY A 76 -8.76 -23.33 0.16
CA GLY A 76 -9.27 -22.56 -1.00
C GLY A 76 -10.69 -21.97 -0.84
N SER A 77 -11.35 -22.12 0.32
CA SER A 77 -12.66 -21.53 0.63
C SER A 77 -12.79 -20.97 2.06
N GLU A 78 -11.77 -21.12 2.90
CA GLU A 78 -11.80 -20.69 4.29
C GLU A 78 -10.40 -20.27 4.73
N PHE A 79 -10.31 -19.14 5.43
CA PHE A 79 -9.07 -18.66 6.01
C PHE A 79 -9.30 -18.19 7.44
N SER A 80 -8.44 -18.56 8.37
CA SER A 80 -8.44 -18.00 9.72
C SER A 80 -7.03 -17.82 10.26
N GLY A 81 -6.85 -16.81 11.11
CA GLY A 81 -5.55 -16.46 11.67
C GLY A 81 -5.61 -15.58 12.91
N VAL A 82 -4.46 -15.46 13.56
CA VAL A 82 -4.22 -14.56 14.67
C VAL A 82 -3.61 -13.28 14.11
N PHE A 83 -4.21 -12.16 14.42
CA PHE A 83 -3.82 -10.83 13.96
C PHE A 83 -3.35 -10.00 15.13
N GLN A 84 -2.23 -9.30 15.01
CA GLN A 84 -1.70 -8.42 16.04
C GLN A 84 -1.90 -6.96 15.66
N LYS A 85 -2.35 -6.14 16.62
CA LYS A 85 -2.57 -4.70 16.44
C LYS A 85 -1.27 -3.97 16.19
N ILE A 86 -1.30 -3.06 15.23
CA ILE A 86 -0.21 -2.17 14.88
C ILE A 86 -0.50 -0.79 15.46
N TYR A 87 0.52 -0.15 16.05
CA TYR A 87 0.44 1.25 16.46
C TYR A 87 0.60 2.15 15.22
N SER A 88 -0.50 2.71 14.72
CA SER A 88 -0.43 3.65 13.59
C SER A 88 0.04 5.03 14.05
N HIS A 89 1.11 5.55 13.44
CA HIS A 89 1.43 6.98 13.48
C HIS A 89 0.51 7.71 12.52
N ASN A 90 -0.31 8.62 13.05
CA ASN A 90 -1.17 9.52 12.29
C ASN A 90 -0.45 10.86 12.14
N GLU A 91 0.39 11.02 11.12
CA GLU A 91 0.91 12.33 10.75
C GLU A 91 0.63 12.59 9.26
N ASN A 92 0.03 13.75 8.97
CA ASN A 92 -0.49 14.08 7.64
C ASN A 92 0.62 14.48 6.64
N ILE A 93 1.79 14.89 7.13
CA ILE A 93 2.98 15.19 6.33
C ILE A 93 4.18 14.78 7.17
N ILE A 94 5.09 14.01 6.56
CA ILE A 94 6.28 13.48 7.22
C ILE A 94 7.50 13.97 6.45
N GLU A 95 8.46 14.56 7.13
CA GLU A 95 9.71 15.01 6.51
C GLU A 95 10.78 13.93 6.67
N ILE A 96 11.31 13.45 5.53
CA ILE A 96 12.37 12.46 5.50
C ILE A 96 13.67 13.14 5.01
N PRO A 97 14.72 13.21 5.86
CA PRO A 97 16.00 13.75 5.46
C PRO A 97 16.76 12.76 4.56
N VAL A 98 17.14 13.20 3.36
CA VAL A 98 17.96 12.45 2.40
C VAL A 98 19.27 13.19 2.19
N ARG A 99 20.39 12.49 2.39
CA ARG A 99 21.72 13.04 2.12
C ARG A 99 22.06 12.87 0.65
N LEU A 100 22.34 13.99 -0.02
CA LEU A 100 22.87 14.02 -1.38
C LEU A 100 24.34 13.59 -1.37
N GLU A 101 24.67 12.56 -2.13
CA GLU A 101 25.99 11.90 -2.09
C GLU A 101 27.11 12.83 -2.57
N THR A 102 26.87 13.61 -3.62
CA THR A 102 27.90 14.45 -4.25
C THR A 102 27.94 15.86 -3.68
N ALA A 103 26.79 16.40 -3.29
CA ALA A 103 26.69 17.72 -2.68
C ALA A 103 27.11 17.72 -1.19
N ASN A 104 27.06 16.56 -0.53
CA ASN A 104 27.24 16.42 0.92
C ASN A 104 26.27 17.33 1.73
N VAL A 105 25.07 17.54 1.21
CA VAL A 105 23.99 18.34 1.80
C VAL A 105 22.80 17.42 2.10
N VAL A 106 22.04 17.74 3.13
CA VAL A 106 20.77 17.06 3.44
C VAL A 106 19.62 17.85 2.84
N VAL A 107 18.75 17.16 2.10
CA VAL A 107 17.48 17.66 1.59
C VAL A 107 16.36 16.90 2.31
N ASN A 108 15.40 17.64 2.86
CA ASN A 108 14.20 17.09 3.46
C ASN A 108 13.14 16.93 2.37
N VAL A 109 12.71 15.69 2.16
CA VAL A 109 11.59 15.38 1.29
C VAL A 109 10.33 15.33 2.12
N LYS A 110 9.31 16.11 1.74
CA LYS A 110 7.98 16.05 2.35
C LYS A 110 7.20 14.90 1.73
N LEU A 111 6.79 13.96 2.57
CA LEU A 111 5.96 12.84 2.18
C LEU A 111 4.54 12.98 2.71
N GLN A 112 3.57 12.62 1.88
CA GLN A 112 2.15 12.60 2.22
C GLN A 112 1.49 11.34 1.66
N ILE A 113 0.64 10.70 2.46
CA ILE A 113 -0.22 9.61 1.99
C ILE A 113 -1.55 10.21 1.52
N LEU A 114 -1.96 9.85 0.30
CA LEU A 114 -3.19 10.28 -0.35
C LEU A 114 -4.06 9.06 -0.69
N GLU A 115 -5.37 9.28 -0.77
CA GLU A 115 -6.33 8.25 -1.22
C GLU A 115 -6.26 8.00 -2.73
N ASP A 116 -5.93 9.03 -3.52
CA ASP A 116 -5.69 8.91 -4.96
C ASP A 116 -4.71 10.00 -5.45
N PHE A 117 -4.31 9.94 -6.72
CA PHE A 117 -3.46 10.96 -7.33
C PHE A 117 -4.09 12.35 -7.22
N SER A 118 -3.26 13.33 -6.89
CA SER A 118 -3.64 14.74 -6.84
C SER A 118 -3.00 15.50 -8.01
N GLU A 119 -3.52 16.70 -8.31
CA GLU A 119 -2.86 17.57 -9.28
C GLU A 119 -1.41 17.84 -8.88
N CYS A 120 -0.52 17.68 -9.84
CA CYS A 120 0.91 17.90 -9.66
C CYS A 120 1.35 19.18 -10.36
N THR A 121 2.44 19.77 -9.87
CA THR A 121 3.09 20.92 -10.52
C THR A 121 3.74 20.42 -11.81
N LYS A 122 3.03 20.54 -12.94
CA LYS A 122 3.46 19.96 -14.23
C LYS A 122 4.77 20.57 -14.71
N LEU A 123 5.63 19.72 -15.27
CA LEU A 123 6.61 20.10 -16.28
C LEU A 123 5.86 20.78 -17.45
N GLU A 124 6.25 21.99 -17.82
CA GLU A 124 5.96 22.51 -19.16
C GLU A 124 6.75 21.65 -20.16
N SER A 125 6.15 20.55 -20.62
CA SER A 125 6.69 19.77 -21.74
C SER A 125 5.58 19.47 -22.76
N PRO A 126 5.95 19.21 -24.04
CA PRO A 126 5.05 19.29 -25.20
C PRO A 126 3.90 18.27 -25.11
N PRO A 127 2.82 18.41 -25.92
CA PRO A 127 1.56 17.66 -25.80
C PRO A 127 1.63 16.13 -26.01
N PHE A 128 2.82 15.54 -26.09
CA PHE A 128 3.05 14.12 -26.30
C PHE A 128 3.89 13.55 -25.14
N ASN A 129 3.20 12.98 -24.15
CA ASN A 129 3.64 12.07 -23.06
C ASN A 129 3.15 12.50 -21.67
N PHE A 130 1.82 12.55 -21.49
CA PHE A 130 1.25 12.32 -20.16
C PHE A 130 1.00 10.82 -20.03
N GLY A 131 1.82 10.14 -19.23
CA GLY A 131 1.75 8.70 -19.07
C GLY A 131 1.57 8.32 -17.62
N ARG A 132 0.40 7.79 -17.27
CA ARG A 132 0.31 6.85 -16.15
C ARG A 132 1.10 5.61 -16.58
N VAL A 133 2.16 5.30 -15.86
CA VAL A 133 2.92 4.08 -16.12
C VAL A 133 2.38 3.01 -15.18
N PHE A 134 1.77 1.99 -15.76
CA PHE A 134 1.32 0.80 -15.03
C PHE A 134 2.49 -0.18 -14.96
N HIS A 135 2.90 -0.50 -13.74
CA HIS A 135 4.03 -1.41 -13.52
C HIS A 135 3.60 -2.88 -13.43
N THR A 136 2.29 -3.15 -13.43
CA THR A 136 1.72 -4.50 -13.42
C THR A 136 0.59 -4.62 -14.45
N ASN A 137 0.57 -5.73 -15.22
CA ASN A 137 -0.67 -6.18 -15.86
C ASN A 137 -1.59 -6.62 -14.72
N THR A 138 -2.58 -5.81 -14.36
CA THR A 138 -3.46 -6.10 -13.23
C THR A 138 -4.27 -7.36 -13.46
N PRO A 139 -4.03 -8.44 -12.70
CA PRO A 139 -5.05 -9.46 -12.50
C PRO A 139 -6.20 -8.82 -11.71
N GLU A 140 -7.45 -9.15 -12.01
CA GLU A 140 -8.64 -8.68 -11.26
C GLU A 140 -8.50 -8.93 -9.74
N ALA A 141 -7.70 -9.93 -9.36
CA ALA A 141 -7.33 -10.22 -7.98
C ALA A 141 -6.60 -9.06 -7.24
N LEU A 142 -5.97 -8.11 -7.96
CA LEU A 142 -5.31 -6.96 -7.35
C LEU A 142 -6.28 -5.81 -7.01
N GLU A 143 -7.54 -5.88 -7.45
CA GLU A 143 -8.55 -4.86 -7.11
C GLU A 143 -8.93 -4.88 -5.63
N PHE A 144 -8.79 -6.04 -4.97
CA PHE A 144 -9.21 -6.23 -3.57
C PHE A 144 -8.27 -5.60 -2.55
N PHE A 145 -7.00 -5.40 -2.92
CA PHE A 145 -6.01 -4.80 -2.03
C PHE A 145 -6.19 -3.29 -1.92
N GLU A 146 -5.92 -2.79 -0.72
CA GLU A 146 -5.85 -1.36 -0.44
C GLU A 146 -4.78 -0.73 -1.33
N LYS A 147 -5.13 0.41 -1.92
CA LYS A 147 -4.21 1.20 -2.73
C LYS A 147 -4.01 2.53 -2.03
N ILE A 148 -2.76 2.91 -1.87
CA ILE A 148 -2.39 4.22 -1.32
C ILE A 148 -1.52 4.94 -2.34
N VAL A 149 -1.58 6.26 -2.36
CA VAL A 149 -0.64 7.08 -3.12
C VAL A 149 0.31 7.73 -2.12
N ILE A 150 1.61 7.55 -2.33
CA ILE A 150 2.64 8.29 -1.60
C ILE A 150 3.11 9.42 -2.52
N LYS A 151 2.85 10.65 -2.09
CA LYS A 151 3.34 11.88 -2.71
C LYS A 151 4.62 12.30 -2.00
N GLY A 152 5.68 12.55 -2.77
CA GLY A 152 6.89 13.21 -2.31
C GLY A 152 7.09 14.54 -3.01
N ASP A 153 7.54 15.55 -2.26
CA ASP A 153 7.82 16.90 -2.76
C ASP A 153 9.09 17.47 -2.10
N ILE A 154 9.88 18.20 -2.90
CA ILE A 154 11.05 18.95 -2.44
C ILE A 154 10.72 20.45 -2.54
N ASP A 155 10.72 21.12 -1.39
CA ASP A 155 10.46 22.56 -1.31
C ASP A 155 11.48 23.36 -2.14
N GLU A 156 11.03 24.50 -2.68
CA GLU A 156 11.83 25.37 -3.56
C GLU A 156 13.19 25.79 -2.98
N ASP A 157 13.24 26.06 -1.68
CA ASP A 157 14.46 26.47 -0.97
C ASP A 157 15.51 25.34 -0.91
N GLN A 158 15.10 24.09 -1.09
CA GLN A 158 15.97 22.91 -1.04
C GLN A 158 16.32 22.34 -2.42
N ARG A 159 15.80 22.94 -3.51
CA ARG A 159 16.09 22.50 -4.89
C ARG A 159 17.48 22.92 -5.37
N LEU A 160 18.03 24.01 -4.82
CA LEU A 160 19.27 24.61 -5.31
C LEU A 160 20.46 23.64 -5.31
N PRO A 161 20.73 22.85 -4.25
CA PRO A 161 21.78 21.83 -4.29
C PRO A 161 21.58 20.84 -5.45
N ILE A 162 20.36 20.36 -5.67
CA ILE A 162 20.07 19.38 -6.73
C ILE A 162 20.32 19.97 -8.12
N ILE A 163 19.88 21.20 -8.35
CA ILE A 163 20.09 21.90 -9.64
C ILE A 163 21.58 22.16 -9.90
N THR A 164 22.34 22.44 -8.84
CA THR A 164 23.76 22.83 -8.94
C THR A 164 24.68 21.64 -9.23
N TYR A 165 24.33 20.44 -8.76
CA TYR A 165 25.16 19.24 -8.91
C TYR A 165 24.58 18.30 -9.99
N PRO A 166 25.24 18.14 -11.15
CA PRO A 166 24.69 17.43 -12.31
C PRO A 166 24.50 15.92 -12.13
N PHE A 167 25.01 15.36 -11.03
CA PHE A 167 24.85 13.95 -10.67
C PHE A 167 23.71 13.72 -9.66
N GLU A 168 23.12 14.79 -9.13
CA GLU A 168 21.94 14.73 -8.28
C GLU A 168 20.67 14.76 -9.13
N ASN A 169 19.62 14.07 -8.68
CA ASN A 169 18.34 14.01 -9.36
C ASN A 169 17.23 14.00 -8.31
N GLY A 170 16.32 14.98 -8.39
CA GLY A 170 15.22 15.10 -7.43
C GLY A 170 14.29 13.89 -7.41
N GLU A 171 14.02 13.25 -8.55
CA GLU A 171 13.21 12.03 -8.61
C GLU A 171 13.86 10.90 -7.79
N LYS A 172 15.17 10.71 -7.96
CA LYS A 172 15.93 9.69 -7.21
C LYS A 172 15.97 10.03 -5.72
N THR A 173 16.10 11.32 -5.36
CA THR A 173 16.04 11.78 -3.97
C THR A 173 14.68 11.46 -3.34
N ILE A 174 13.59 11.71 -4.07
CA ILE A 174 12.22 11.41 -3.61
C ILE A 174 12.00 9.90 -3.50
N GLU A 175 12.41 9.11 -4.49
CA GLU A 175 12.34 7.66 -4.43
C GLU A 175 13.10 7.10 -3.21
N THR A 176 14.26 7.67 -2.90
CA THR A 176 15.05 7.29 -1.72
C THR A 176 14.29 7.61 -0.43
N ALA A 177 13.67 8.79 -0.34
CA ALA A 177 12.84 9.16 0.80
C ALA A 177 11.64 8.22 0.98
N ILE A 178 10.94 7.89 -0.12
CA ILE A 178 9.80 6.96 -0.09
C ILE A 178 10.26 5.57 0.37
N ASN A 179 11.41 5.08 -0.09
CA ASN A 179 11.96 3.80 0.35
C ASN A 179 12.32 3.79 1.84
N ILE A 180 12.93 4.87 2.35
CA ILE A 180 13.19 5.03 3.79
C ILE A 180 11.86 5.01 4.55
N PHE A 181 10.88 5.78 4.08
CA PHE A 181 9.55 5.83 4.68
C PHE A 181 8.86 4.45 4.71
N ILE A 182 8.91 3.70 3.61
CA ILE A 182 8.33 2.35 3.53
C ILE A 182 9.03 1.37 4.48
N ASN A 183 10.36 1.43 4.58
CA ASN A 183 11.13 0.45 5.34
C ASN A 183 11.24 0.76 6.84
N GLU A 184 11.27 2.04 7.20
CA GLU A 184 11.55 2.49 8.57
C GLU A 184 10.31 3.02 9.30
N MET A 185 9.36 3.60 8.56
CA MET A 185 8.20 4.28 9.16
C MET A 185 6.87 3.56 8.89
N LEU A 186 6.75 2.89 7.75
CA LEU A 186 5.61 2.03 7.46
C LEU A 186 5.88 0.61 7.96
N ASP A 187 4.81 -0.03 8.44
CA ASP A 187 4.91 -1.34 9.06
C ASP A 187 5.47 -2.39 8.09
N ASN A 188 6.52 -3.08 8.53
CA ASN A 188 7.15 -4.20 7.86
C ASN A 188 6.21 -5.41 7.66
N SER A 189 5.04 -5.40 8.27
CA SER A 189 3.98 -6.36 8.01
C SER A 189 3.30 -6.22 6.66
N TYR A 190 3.62 -5.20 5.87
CA TYR A 190 3.05 -5.01 4.53
C TYR A 190 4.15 -4.94 3.46
N SER A 191 3.90 -5.60 2.34
CA SER A 191 4.61 -5.36 1.09
C SER A 191 3.87 -4.27 0.30
N TYR A 192 4.67 -3.36 -0.25
CA TYR A 192 4.20 -2.24 -1.04
C TYR A 192 4.70 -2.46 -2.46
N ASN A 193 3.81 -2.87 -3.35
CA ASN A 193 4.15 -3.07 -4.76
C ASN A 193 3.70 -1.87 -5.57
N ILE A 194 4.58 -1.34 -6.40
CA ILE A 194 4.26 -0.24 -7.30
C ILE A 194 3.15 -0.70 -8.26
N TYR A 195 2.03 0.02 -8.21
CA TYR A 195 0.88 -0.18 -9.08
C TYR A 195 0.98 0.73 -10.30
N GLU A 196 1.11 2.02 -10.01
CA GLU A 196 1.01 3.09 -10.99
C GLU A 196 1.88 4.24 -10.52
N THR A 197 2.61 4.86 -11.44
CA THR A 197 3.37 6.09 -11.16
C THR A 197 2.80 7.24 -11.96
N PHE A 198 2.64 8.39 -11.33
CA PHE A 198 2.21 9.62 -11.98
C PHE A 198 3.41 10.55 -12.16
N GLN A 199 3.77 10.79 -13.43
CA GLN A 199 4.90 11.64 -13.78
C GLN A 199 4.57 13.11 -13.52
N CYS A 200 5.32 13.72 -12.60
CA CYS A 200 5.22 15.14 -12.26
C CYS A 200 6.49 15.86 -12.75
N ASN A 201 6.92 16.95 -12.12
CA ASN A 201 8.25 17.52 -12.34
C ASN A 201 9.33 16.79 -11.52
N GLN A 202 10.61 17.03 -11.78
CA GLN A 202 11.71 16.33 -11.09
C GLN A 202 11.77 16.52 -9.55
N PHE A 203 11.01 17.44 -8.98
CA PHE A 203 10.95 17.75 -7.54
C PHE A 203 9.62 17.34 -6.90
N GLU A 204 8.71 16.72 -7.65
CA GLU A 204 7.47 16.14 -7.15
C GLU A 204 7.33 14.72 -7.71
N GLN A 205 6.91 13.75 -6.92
CA GLN A 205 6.61 12.41 -7.43
C GLN A 205 5.42 11.83 -6.69
N GLN A 206 4.52 11.18 -7.43
CA GLN A 206 3.40 10.45 -6.84
C GLN A 206 3.44 9.00 -7.31
N VAL A 207 3.50 8.08 -6.34
CA VAL A 207 3.56 6.63 -6.61
C VAL A 207 2.40 5.95 -5.90
N LYS A 208 1.57 5.23 -6.66
CA LYS A 208 0.48 4.40 -6.15
C LYS A 208 1.02 3.02 -5.84
N TYR A 209 0.80 2.57 -4.62
CA TYR A 209 1.18 1.26 -4.15
C TYR A 209 -0.04 0.41 -3.88
N ILE A 210 0.04 -0.87 -4.25
CA ILE A 210 -0.80 -1.92 -3.68
C ILE A 210 -0.18 -2.31 -2.34
N VAL A 211 -0.99 -2.25 -1.29
CA VAL A 211 -0.61 -2.66 0.06
C VAL A 211 -1.08 -4.10 0.27
N MET A 212 -0.14 -5.03 0.41
CA MET A 212 -0.43 -6.43 0.70
C MET A 212 0.20 -6.81 2.03
N PRO A 213 -0.43 -7.65 2.86
CA PRO A 213 0.23 -8.18 4.05
C PRO A 213 1.45 -9.03 3.65
N ARG A 214 2.61 -8.80 4.25
CA ARG A 214 3.79 -9.68 4.12
C ARG A 214 3.45 -11.03 4.75
N GLN A 215 3.82 -12.10 4.06
CA GLN A 215 3.82 -13.44 4.64
C GLN A 215 5.07 -13.55 5.54
N GLU A 216 4.93 -14.05 6.76
CA GLU A 216 6.10 -14.59 7.47
C GLU A 216 6.50 -15.89 6.75
N GLU A 217 7.77 -15.99 6.38
CA GLU A 217 8.41 -17.25 5.93
C GLU A 217 8.61 -18.23 7.09
#